data_AF-A0A6L9QWE7-F1
#
_entry.id   AF-A0A6L9QWE7-F1
#
_cell.length_a   1.000
_cell.length_b   1.000
_cell.length_c   1.000
_cell.angle_alpha   90.00
_cell.angle_beta   90.00
_cell.angle_gamma   90.00
#
_symmetry.space_group_name_H-M   'P 1'
#
loop_
_entity.id
_entity.type
_entity.pdbx_description
1 polymer ?
#
loop_
_entity_poly.entity_id
_entity_poly.type
_entity_poly.pdbx_seq_one_letter_code
_entity_poly.pdbx_strand_id
1 'polypeptide(L)'
;LPDRSSTILGLAAARLLGLPAEPFAPGRPDALVVAYDLNETEVEGLRERAEGQVLFEHASCWTDPPAVSADVTGFLHQIVKSPWGEQLRITPEGRAETMPPDERPVAELAAEIVRAAPEAVEDDGAPPDPDEVLAGMVRAVRGHWLTGPRDAVRDPGPVRSSRFA
;
A
#
# COMPACT_ATOMS: atom_id res chain seq x y z
N LEU A 1 5.23 8.09 0.91
CA LEU A 1 4.98 9.20 -0.06
C LEU A 1 4.22 10.33 0.65
N PRO A 2 4.19 11.57 0.10
CA PRO A 2 3.74 12.74 0.85
C PRO A 2 2.22 12.83 1.05
N ASP A 3 1.42 12.09 0.29
CA ASP A 3 -0.02 12.02 0.55
C ASP A 3 -0.32 11.43 1.94
N ARG A 4 -1.49 11.77 2.47
CA ARG A 4 -1.87 11.46 3.85
C ARG A 4 -1.89 9.96 4.13
N SER A 5 -2.53 9.18 3.25
CA SER A 5 -2.72 7.75 3.45
C SER A 5 -1.38 7.00 3.39
N SER A 6 -0.52 7.35 2.42
CA SER A 6 0.83 6.82 2.32
C SER A 6 1.72 7.22 3.50
N THR A 7 1.55 8.44 4.04
CA THR A 7 2.29 8.89 5.23
C THR A 7 1.88 8.07 6.45
N ILE A 8 0.59 7.85 6.67
CA ILE A 8 0.07 7.03 7.77
C ILE A 8 0.62 5.60 7.68
N LEU A 9 0.53 4.97 6.50
CA LEU A 9 1.06 3.62 6.29
C LEU A 9 2.59 3.56 6.43
N GLY A 10 3.32 4.52 5.87
CA GLY A 10 4.78 4.57 5.96
C GLY A 10 5.26 4.70 7.40
N LEU A 11 4.59 5.52 8.22
CA LEU A 11 4.90 5.64 9.65
C LEU A 11 4.57 4.35 10.43
N ALA A 12 3.47 3.67 10.10
CA ALA A 12 3.13 2.40 10.71
C ALA A 12 4.15 1.31 10.36
N ALA A 13 4.52 1.20 9.08
CA ALA A 13 5.52 0.24 8.60
C ALA A 13 6.90 0.49 9.24
N ALA A 14 7.34 1.74 9.32
CA ALA A 14 8.59 2.11 9.98
C ALA A 14 8.61 1.67 11.45
N ARG A 15 7.51 1.87 12.18
CA ARG A 15 7.38 1.43 13.58
C ARG A 15 7.37 -0.09 13.70
N LEU A 16 6.61 -0.78 12.86
CA LEU A 16 6.52 -2.25 12.86
C LEU A 16 7.87 -2.90 12.57
N LEU A 17 8.63 -2.34 11.63
CA LEU A 17 9.93 -2.86 11.19
C LEU A 17 11.12 -2.35 12.02
N GLY A 18 10.90 -1.41 12.95
CA GLY A 18 11.97 -0.77 13.72
C GLY A 18 12.94 0.08 12.86
N LEU A 19 12.43 0.68 11.78
CA LEU A 19 13.20 1.48 10.83
C LEU A 19 12.90 2.99 10.96
N PRO A 20 13.81 3.89 10.55
CA PRO A 20 13.52 5.31 10.48
C PRO A 20 12.52 5.62 9.35
N ALA A 21 11.67 6.63 9.55
CA ALA A 21 10.81 7.19 8.52
C ALA A 21 11.34 8.56 8.07
N GLU A 22 11.59 8.71 6.78
CA GLU A 22 12.06 9.96 6.17
C GLU A 22 11.20 10.34 4.96
N PRO A 23 11.13 11.64 4.59
CA PRO A 23 10.58 12.05 3.31
C PRO A 23 11.26 11.33 2.14
N PHE A 24 10.48 11.00 1.12
CA PHE A 24 10.97 10.31 -0.07
C PHE A 24 12.05 11.13 -0.78
N ALA A 25 13.11 10.43 -1.20
CA ALA A 25 14.18 10.97 -2.02
C ALA A 25 14.50 9.92 -3.12
N PRO A 26 14.36 10.25 -4.42
CA PRO A 26 14.48 9.27 -5.51
C PRO A 26 15.75 8.43 -5.49
N GLY A 27 16.90 9.06 -5.24
CA GLY A 27 18.20 8.39 -5.24
C GLY A 27 18.59 7.70 -3.93
N ARG A 28 17.70 7.59 -2.93
CA ARG A 28 18.03 6.96 -1.66
C ARG A 28 18.08 5.43 -1.81
N PRO A 29 19.23 4.79 -1.58
CA PRO A 29 19.34 3.34 -1.60
C PRO A 29 18.69 2.70 -0.37
N ASP A 30 18.45 1.40 -0.44
CA ASP A 30 18.01 0.55 0.68
C ASP A 30 16.77 1.10 1.42
N ALA A 31 15.84 1.69 0.67
CA ALA A 31 14.64 2.33 1.21
C ALA A 31 13.37 1.59 0.83
N LEU A 32 12.48 1.38 1.81
CA LEU A 32 11.10 1.00 1.58
C LEU A 32 10.27 2.27 1.33
N VAL A 33 9.84 2.47 0.09
CA VAL A 33 8.94 3.54 -0.31
C VAL A 33 7.51 3.02 -0.24
N VAL A 34 6.69 3.63 0.61
CA VAL A 34 5.30 3.21 0.84
C VAL A 34 4.32 4.17 0.17
N ALA A 35 3.43 3.60 -0.63
CA ALA A 35 2.27 4.24 -1.23
C ALA A 35 0.98 3.53 -0.75
N TYR A 36 -0.07 4.28 -0.44
CA TYR A 36 -1.40 3.70 -0.24
C TYR A 36 -2.02 3.32 -1.59
N ASP A 37 -2.14 4.30 -2.48
CA ASP A 37 -2.60 4.16 -3.86
C ASP A 37 -1.76 5.11 -4.72
N LEU A 38 -1.05 4.58 -5.72
CA LEU A 38 -0.14 5.38 -6.55
C LEU A 38 -0.88 6.36 -7.47
N ASN A 39 -2.20 6.19 -7.69
CA ASN A 39 -3.00 7.14 -8.45
C ASN A 39 -3.41 8.38 -7.64
N GLU A 40 -3.26 8.35 -6.31
CA GLU A 40 -3.65 9.43 -5.40
C GLU A 40 -2.44 10.24 -4.89
N THR A 41 -1.27 10.07 -5.52
CA THR A 41 0.00 10.66 -5.07
C THR A 41 0.88 11.10 -6.23
N GLU A 42 1.85 11.96 -5.93
CA GLU A 42 2.85 12.40 -6.91
C GLU A 42 3.89 11.29 -7.14
N VAL A 43 4.05 10.88 -8.39
CA VAL A 43 4.94 9.77 -8.77
C VAL A 43 6.30 10.20 -9.31
N GLU A 44 6.60 11.49 -9.25
CA GLU A 44 7.86 12.07 -9.74
C GLU A 44 9.07 11.39 -9.07
N GLY A 45 10.01 10.91 -9.89
CA GLY A 45 11.20 10.21 -9.41
C GLY A 45 11.00 8.77 -8.93
N LEU A 46 9.77 8.21 -9.00
CA LEU A 46 9.54 6.79 -8.69
C LEU A 46 9.88 5.84 -9.84
N ARG A 47 9.97 6.36 -11.08
CA ARG A 47 10.25 5.54 -12.26
C ARG A 47 11.62 4.86 -12.17
N GLU A 48 12.64 5.58 -11.74
CA GLU A 48 13.99 5.04 -11.60
C GLU A 48 14.14 4.31 -10.27
N ARG A 49 14.96 3.25 -10.26
CA ARG A 49 15.25 2.46 -9.06
C ARG A 49 16.61 2.86 -8.50
N ALA A 50 16.64 3.27 -7.24
CA ALA A 50 17.88 3.27 -6.49
C ALA A 50 18.22 1.83 -6.04
N GLU A 51 19.51 1.55 -5.83
CA GLU A 51 19.97 0.24 -5.36
C GLU A 51 19.29 -0.14 -4.04
N GLY A 52 18.71 -1.35 -3.96
CA GLY A 52 18.01 -1.83 -2.76
C GLY A 52 16.68 -1.14 -2.44
N GLN A 53 16.22 -0.18 -3.24
CA GLN A 53 14.95 0.50 -3.02
C GLN A 53 13.76 -0.37 -3.45
N VAL A 54 12.76 -0.48 -2.58
CA VAL A 54 11.51 -1.21 -2.84
C VAL A 54 10.34 -0.25 -2.78
N LEU A 55 9.56 -0.16 -3.86
CA LEU A 55 8.29 0.55 -3.90
C LEU A 55 7.15 -0.41 -3.58
N PHE A 56 6.51 -0.23 -2.44
CA PHE A 56 5.32 -0.95 -2.03
C PHE A 56 4.08 -0.08 -2.24
N GLU A 57 3.09 -0.61 -2.95
CA GLU A 57 1.76 -0.02 -3.07
C GLU A 57 0.75 -0.90 -2.33
N HIS A 58 -0.02 -0.31 -1.42
CA HIS A 58 -1.00 -1.06 -0.65
C HIS A 58 -2.19 -1.52 -1.50
N ALA A 59 -2.75 -0.60 -2.30
CA ALA A 59 -3.99 -0.79 -3.05
C ALA A 59 -3.82 -0.32 -4.50
N SER A 60 -3.53 -1.26 -5.41
CA SER A 60 -3.36 -0.94 -6.84
C SER A 60 -4.66 -1.08 -7.62
N CYS A 61 -5.02 -0.06 -8.39
CA CYS A 61 -6.23 -0.11 -9.21
C CYS A 61 -5.98 -0.93 -10.48
N TRP A 62 -6.55 -2.13 -10.58
CA TRP A 62 -6.29 -2.99 -11.75
C TRP A 62 -7.01 -2.52 -13.01
N THR A 63 -8.06 -1.70 -12.89
CA THR A 63 -8.80 -1.14 -14.04
C THR A 63 -8.28 0.23 -14.51
N ASP A 64 -7.41 0.85 -13.72
CA ASP A 64 -6.77 2.13 -14.02
C ASP A 64 -5.35 2.10 -13.43
N PRO A 65 -4.43 1.33 -14.03
CA PRO A 65 -3.14 1.04 -13.44
C PRO A 65 -2.29 2.31 -13.27
N PRO A 66 -1.47 2.39 -12.21
CA PRO A 66 -0.67 3.58 -11.97
C PRO A 66 0.39 3.83 -13.04
N ALA A 67 0.79 5.10 -13.16
CA ALA A 67 1.81 5.55 -14.11
C ALA A 67 3.21 4.95 -13.86
N VAL A 68 3.42 4.39 -12.66
CA VAL A 68 4.60 3.61 -12.27
C VAL A 68 4.13 2.34 -11.59
N SER A 69 4.73 1.20 -11.95
CA SER A 69 4.41 -0.09 -11.32
C SER A 69 5.13 -0.22 -9.97
N ALA A 70 4.39 -0.63 -8.93
CA ALA A 70 5.00 -1.01 -7.66
C ALA A 70 5.82 -2.30 -7.79
N ASP A 71 6.78 -2.48 -6.90
CA ASP A 71 7.61 -3.69 -6.81
C ASP A 71 6.85 -4.79 -6.09
N VAL A 72 6.02 -4.38 -5.14
CA VAL A 72 5.12 -5.22 -4.37
C VAL A 72 3.79 -4.49 -4.25
N THR A 73 2.71 -5.18 -4.57
CA THR A 73 1.34 -4.69 -4.39
C THR A 73 0.65 -5.49 -3.29
N GLY A 74 -0.01 -4.83 -2.34
CA GLY A 74 -0.75 -5.47 -1.26
C GLY A 74 -2.01 -6.18 -1.78
N PHE A 75 -2.91 -5.44 -2.43
CA PHE A 75 -4.07 -6.01 -3.11
C PHE A 75 -4.48 -5.20 -4.35
N LEU A 76 -5.27 -5.84 -5.20
CA LEU A 76 -5.86 -5.23 -6.39
C LEU A 76 -7.30 -4.79 -6.10
N HIS A 77 -7.67 -3.58 -6.54
CA HIS A 77 -9.03 -3.06 -6.40
C HIS A 77 -9.55 -2.44 -7.69
N GLN A 78 -10.88 -2.41 -7.81
CA GLN A 78 -11.54 -1.55 -8.79
C GLN A 78 -11.97 -0.21 -8.16
N ILE A 79 -12.37 -0.26 -6.89
CA ILE A 79 -12.73 0.91 -6.10
C ILE A 79 -12.18 0.65 -4.70
N VAL A 80 -11.42 1.61 -4.19
CA VAL A 80 -10.99 1.64 -2.80
C VAL A 80 -11.34 3.00 -2.21
N LYS A 81 -11.69 3.02 -0.94
CA LYS A 81 -11.73 4.23 -0.13
C LYS A 81 -10.68 4.08 0.94
N SER A 82 -9.81 5.07 1.09
CA SER A 82 -8.88 5.13 2.21
C SER A 82 -9.67 5.08 3.52
N PRO A 83 -9.25 4.29 4.53
CA PRO A 83 -9.93 4.22 5.83
C PRO A 83 -10.02 5.59 6.53
N TRP A 84 -9.13 6.52 6.19
CA TRP A 84 -9.04 7.85 6.79
C TRP A 84 -9.68 8.95 5.94
N GLY A 85 -10.18 8.61 4.76
CA GLY A 85 -10.95 9.53 3.91
C GLY A 85 -12.42 9.63 4.37
N GLU A 86 -13.22 10.39 3.63
CA GLU A 86 -14.67 10.44 3.80
C GLU A 86 -15.29 9.03 3.70
N GLN A 87 -16.16 8.68 4.65
CA GLN A 87 -16.78 7.36 4.72
C GLN A 87 -18.30 7.42 4.61
N LEU A 88 -18.89 6.38 4.04
CA LEU A 88 -20.34 6.14 4.14
C LEU A 88 -20.60 5.25 5.35
N ARG A 89 -21.47 5.69 6.26
CA ARG A 89 -21.94 4.89 7.39
C ARG A 89 -23.44 4.68 7.30
N ILE A 90 -23.90 3.47 7.63
CA ILE A 90 -25.32 3.20 7.84
C ILE A 90 -25.62 3.42 9.33
N THR A 91 -26.55 4.32 9.63
CA THR A 91 -26.99 4.58 11.02
C THR A 91 -27.81 3.40 11.55
N PRO A 92 -28.02 3.27 12.88
CA PRO A 92 -28.88 2.25 13.45
C PRO A 92 -30.31 2.23 12.87
N GLU A 93 -30.79 3.36 12.35
CA GLU A 93 -32.09 3.53 11.70
C GLU A 93 -32.08 3.14 10.21
N GLY A 94 -30.97 2.63 9.69
CA GLY A 94 -30.81 2.20 8.31
C GLY A 94 -30.62 3.34 7.30
N ARG A 95 -30.26 4.54 7.75
CA ARG A 95 -30.00 5.69 6.87
C ARG A 95 -28.54 5.78 6.51
N ALA A 96 -28.26 6.16 5.26
CA ALA A 96 -26.91 6.47 4.82
C ALA A 96 -26.51 7.87 5.29
N GLU A 97 -25.34 7.98 5.91
CA GLU A 97 -24.72 9.22 6.36
C GLU A 97 -23.28 9.28 5.85
N THR A 98 -22.87 10.46 5.38
CA THR A 98 -21.47 10.73 5.04
C THR A 98 -20.74 11.22 6.28
N MET A 99 -19.73 10.48 6.71
CA MET A 99 -18.81 10.89 7.75
C MET A 99 -17.64 11.66 7.15
N PRO A 100 -17.22 12.78 7.78
CA PRO A 100 -16.07 13.54 7.31
C PRO A 100 -14.78 12.70 7.39
N PRO A 101 -13.75 13.07 6.62
CA PRO A 101 -12.42 12.47 6.75
C PRO A 101 -11.89 12.51 8.18
N ASP A 102 -11.08 11.52 8.53
CA ASP A 102 -10.39 11.51 9.81
C ASP A 102 -9.22 12.50 9.77
N GLU A 103 -9.32 13.58 10.53
CA GLU A 103 -8.32 14.66 10.59
C GLU A 103 -7.31 14.51 11.74
N ARG A 104 -7.36 13.41 12.52
CA ARG A 104 -6.40 13.17 13.60
C ARG A 104 -4.94 13.18 13.09
N PRO A 105 -3.95 13.49 13.93
CA PRO A 105 -2.55 13.49 13.49
C PRO A 105 -2.13 12.15 12.87
N VAL A 106 -1.40 12.19 11.74
CA VAL A 106 -0.96 10.97 11.03
C VAL A 106 -0.17 10.00 11.92
N ALA A 107 0.57 10.53 12.89
CA ALA A 107 1.33 9.73 13.85
C ALA A 107 0.45 8.96 14.85
N GLU A 108 -0.75 9.47 15.15
CA GLU A 108 -1.75 8.80 15.97
C GLU A 108 -2.39 7.65 15.19
N LEU A 109 -2.79 7.92 13.94
CA LEU A 109 -3.38 6.91 13.05
C LEU A 109 -2.38 5.76 12.77
N ALA A 110 -1.11 6.08 12.56
CA ALA A 110 -0.06 5.08 12.46
C ALA A 110 0.11 4.25 13.75
N ALA A 111 -0.05 4.86 14.93
CA ALA A 111 0.02 4.13 16.21
C ALA A 111 -1.18 3.20 16.39
N GLU A 112 -2.34 3.60 15.89
CA GLU A 112 -3.56 2.78 15.90
C GLU A 112 -3.37 1.51 15.07
N ILE A 113 -2.84 1.62 13.85
CA ILE A 113 -2.53 0.46 12.99
C ILE A 113 -1.60 -0.52 13.70
N VAL A 114 -0.51 -0.03 14.28
CA VAL A 114 0.46 -0.89 14.98
C VAL A 114 -0.14 -1.58 16.20
N ARG A 115 -1.11 -0.94 16.88
CA ARG A 115 -1.82 -1.53 18.03
C ARG A 115 -2.91 -2.51 17.63
N ALA A 116 -3.47 -2.37 16.44
CA ALA A 116 -4.55 -3.21 15.92
C ALA A 116 -4.05 -4.60 15.48
N ALA A 117 -3.06 -5.17 16.20
CA ALA A 117 -2.52 -6.49 15.94
C ALA A 117 -3.67 -7.47 15.73
N PRO A 118 -3.67 -8.24 14.63
CA PRO A 118 -4.74 -9.18 14.37
C PRO A 118 -4.84 -10.10 15.59
N GLU A 119 -6.05 -10.21 16.16
CA GLU A 119 -6.32 -11.31 17.08
C GLU A 119 -5.96 -12.60 16.35
N ALA A 120 -5.30 -13.53 17.03
CA ALA A 120 -5.01 -14.83 16.45
C ALA A 120 -6.34 -15.51 16.13
N VAL A 121 -6.77 -15.40 14.88
CA VAL A 121 -7.94 -16.11 14.38
C VAL A 121 -7.47 -17.55 14.25
N GLU A 122 -8.08 -18.47 15.00
CA GLU A 122 -7.92 -19.90 14.73
C GLU A 122 -8.47 -20.16 13.33
N ASP A 123 -7.56 -20.22 12.34
CA ASP A 123 -7.89 -20.67 11.00
C ASP A 123 -7.81 -22.20 11.00
N ASP A 124 -8.96 -22.83 11.22
CA ASP A 124 -9.17 -24.29 11.24
C ASP A 124 -8.88 -24.90 9.85
N GLY A 125 -7.61 -24.95 9.45
CA GLY A 125 -7.15 -25.68 8.28
C GLY A 125 -6.09 -25.00 7.40
N ALA A 126 -5.75 -23.73 7.64
CA ALA A 126 -4.66 -23.10 6.89
C ALA A 126 -3.28 -23.67 7.30
N PRO A 127 -2.38 -23.95 6.35
CA PRO A 127 -0.99 -24.22 6.66
C PRO A 127 -0.38 -23.06 7.47
N PRO A 128 0.52 -23.32 8.42
CA PRO A 128 1.27 -22.26 9.08
C PRO A 128 1.99 -21.38 8.04
N ASP A 129 1.84 -20.07 8.15
CA ASP A 129 2.52 -19.07 7.30
C ASP A 129 3.47 -18.20 8.15
N PRO A 130 4.58 -18.77 8.66
CA PRO A 130 5.53 -18.02 9.46
C PRO A 130 6.39 -17.11 8.57
N ASP A 131 6.85 -15.99 9.12
CA ASP A 131 7.68 -15.01 8.41
C ASP A 131 8.93 -15.63 7.76
N GLU A 132 9.47 -16.72 8.31
CA GLU A 132 10.61 -17.43 7.74
C GLU A 132 10.31 -18.07 6.38
N VAL A 133 9.08 -18.51 6.12
CA VAL A 133 8.67 -19.08 4.83
C VAL A 133 8.65 -17.98 3.77
N LEU A 134 8.01 -16.85 4.07
CA LEU A 134 8.01 -15.69 3.19
C LEU A 134 9.43 -15.18 2.93
N ALA A 135 10.24 -15.02 3.99
CA ALA A 135 11.63 -14.61 3.86
C ALA A 135 12.46 -15.61 3.04
N GLY A 136 12.18 -16.92 3.19
CA GLY A 136 12.79 -17.98 2.38
C GLY A 136 12.47 -17.82 0.90
N MET A 137 11.20 -17.62 0.56
CA MET A 137 10.75 -17.36 -0.81
C MET A 137 11.44 -16.12 -1.39
N VAL A 138 11.42 -14.98 -0.69
CA VAL A 138 12.05 -13.73 -1.15
C VAL A 138 13.54 -13.92 -1.42
N ARG A 139 14.27 -14.61 -0.52
CA ARG A 139 15.70 -14.92 -0.74
C ARG A 139 15.95 -15.79 -1.97
N ALA A 140 15.05 -16.74 -2.26
CA ALA A 140 15.17 -17.64 -3.40
C ALA A 140 14.92 -16.92 -4.74
N VAL A 141 13.98 -15.98 -4.77
CA VAL A 141 13.62 -15.25 -6.01
C VAL A 141 14.39 -13.95 -6.23
N ARG A 142 15.22 -13.51 -5.26
CA ARG A 142 15.92 -12.21 -5.30
C ARG A 142 16.67 -11.92 -6.60
N GLY A 143 17.27 -12.95 -7.22
CA GLY A 143 18.03 -12.82 -8.47
C GLY A 143 17.17 -12.58 -9.71
N HIS A 144 15.85 -12.72 -9.56
CA HIS A 144 14.86 -12.51 -10.62
C HIS A 144 14.09 -11.19 -10.45
N TRP A 145 14.43 -10.39 -9.44
CA TRP A 145 13.80 -9.09 -9.26
C TRP A 145 14.14 -8.15 -10.42
N LEU A 146 13.16 -7.34 -10.81
CA LEU A 146 13.33 -6.36 -11.88
C LEU A 146 14.30 -5.26 -11.42
N THR A 147 15.31 -4.98 -12.24
CA THR A 147 16.32 -3.94 -11.99
C THR A 147 16.18 -2.74 -12.92
N GLY A 148 15.32 -2.83 -13.94
CA GLY A 148 15.00 -1.73 -14.86
C GLY A 148 13.94 -0.76 -14.31
N PRO A 149 13.58 0.29 -15.04
CA PRO A 149 12.62 1.29 -14.57
C PRO A 149 11.24 0.68 -14.27
N ARG A 150 10.49 1.34 -13.38
CA ARG A 150 9.10 1.05 -13.02
C ARG A 150 8.15 1.58 -14.08
N ASP A 151 8.15 0.97 -15.26
CA ASP A 151 7.26 1.38 -16.35
C ASP A 151 5.79 1.11 -15.99
N ALA A 152 4.89 1.95 -16.54
CA ALA A 152 3.45 1.80 -16.37
C ALA A 152 2.94 0.47 -16.96
N VAL A 153 1.93 -0.10 -16.31
CA VAL A 153 1.17 -1.23 -16.88
C VAL A 153 0.28 -0.71 -17.99
N ARG A 154 0.56 -1.11 -19.23
CA ARG A 154 -0.14 -0.58 -20.43
C ARG A 154 -1.46 -1.28 -20.73
N ASP A 155 -1.68 -2.45 -20.16
CA ASP A 155 -2.89 -3.25 -20.36
C ASP A 155 -3.40 -3.74 -18.99
N PRO A 156 -4.54 -3.22 -18.51
CA PRO A 156 -5.15 -3.65 -17.25
C PRO A 156 -5.70 -5.09 -17.28
N GLY A 157 -5.64 -5.76 -18.42
CA GLY A 157 -6.07 -7.13 -18.60
C GLY A 157 -7.47 -7.27 -19.21
N PRO A 158 -8.00 -8.51 -19.29
CA PRO A 158 -9.14 -8.83 -20.13
C PRO A 158 -10.49 -8.34 -19.58
N VAL A 159 -10.57 -8.02 -18.29
CA VAL A 159 -11.82 -7.55 -17.66
C VAL A 159 -11.85 -6.03 -17.73
N ARG A 160 -12.83 -5.50 -18.46
CA ARG A 160 -12.99 -4.05 -18.62
C ARG A 160 -13.58 -3.44 -17.35
N SER A 161 -13.18 -2.20 -17.08
CA SER A 161 -13.79 -1.42 -15.99
C SER A 161 -15.31 -1.32 -16.17
N SER A 162 -16.04 -1.51 -15.07
CA SER A 162 -17.47 -1.16 -14.97
C SER A 162 -17.68 0.27 -14.46
N ARG A 163 -16.62 1.09 -14.31
CA ARG A 163 -16.77 2.53 -14.04
C ARG A 163 -17.50 3.14 -15.24
N PHE A 164 -18.73 3.56 -15.03
CA PHE A 164 -19.45 4.37 -16.00
C PHE A 164 -18.75 5.73 -16.09
N ALA A 165 -18.31 6.10 -17.30
CA ALA A 165 -17.78 7.43 -17.60
C ALA A 165 -18.89 8.48 -17.64
#